data_AF-A0A2G6JRI2-F1
#
_entry.id   AF-A0A2G6JRI2-F1
#
_cell.length_a   1.000
_cell.length_b   1.000
_cell.length_c   1.000
_cell.angle_alpha   90.00
_cell.angle_beta   90.00
_cell.angle_gamma   90.00
#
_symmetry.space_group_name_H-M   'P 1'
#
loop_
_entity.id
_entity.type
_entity.pdbx_description
1 polymer ?
#
loop_
_entity_poly.entity_id
_entity_poly.type
_entity_poly.pdbx_seq_one_letter_code
_entity_poly.pdbx_strand_id
1 'polypeptide(L)'
;MSDPLVLRHDQDGVVRLTLNAADRYNPLSRSMIGALQVELDRVRDDPSARVVVLAGAGRGFSAGHDLGEMIAHTGDLAWQQALFEECNARVVGADELDTQVLWLARTIASHSAGVLANGKRTFYTQADQPVAQAYRTAAAGMIRDLSCPDAAEGMAAFLDKRAPQRPSAVR
;
A
#
# COMPACT_ATOMS: atom_id res chain seq x y z
N MET A 1 -30.63 2.01 -7.57
CA MET A 1 -29.60 1.22 -6.86
C MET A 1 -28.68 2.21 -6.17
N SER A 2 -28.29 1.97 -4.91
CA SER A 2 -27.25 2.77 -4.26
C SER A 2 -25.94 2.57 -4.99
N ASP A 3 -25.13 3.63 -5.09
CA ASP A 3 -23.76 3.53 -5.56
C ASP A 3 -22.95 2.56 -4.68
N PRO A 4 -21.91 1.88 -5.23
CA PRO A 4 -21.07 0.97 -4.47
C PRO A 4 -20.27 1.73 -3.40
N LEU A 5 -20.06 1.09 -2.25
CA LEU A 5 -19.30 1.67 -1.11
C LEU A 5 -17.79 1.78 -1.37
N VAL A 6 -17.26 0.99 -2.30
CA VAL A 6 -15.85 1.06 -2.73
C VAL A 6 -15.83 1.13 -4.25
N LEU A 7 -15.20 2.16 -4.79
CA LEU A 7 -14.95 2.32 -6.21
C LEU A 7 -13.57 1.74 -6.55
N ARG A 8 -13.48 0.96 -7.62
CA ARG A 8 -12.21 0.39 -8.10
C ARG A 8 -11.83 1.02 -9.45
N HIS A 9 -10.57 1.41 -9.57
CA HIS A 9 -9.97 1.84 -10.83
C HIS A 9 -8.57 1.25 -10.98
N ASP A 10 -8.35 0.54 -12.09
CA ASP A 10 -7.12 -0.22 -12.33
C ASP A 10 -6.37 0.42 -13.49
N GLN A 11 -5.08 0.69 -13.28
CA GLN A 11 -4.22 1.23 -14.32
C GLN A 11 -2.77 0.84 -14.06
N ASP A 12 -2.11 0.27 -15.07
CA ASP A 12 -0.67 -0.03 -15.05
C ASP A 12 -0.23 -0.83 -13.80
N GLY A 13 -1.05 -1.80 -13.37
CA GLY A 13 -0.85 -2.61 -12.16
C GLY A 13 -1.05 -1.87 -10.84
N VAL A 14 -1.48 -0.61 -10.87
CA VAL A 14 -1.95 0.15 -9.71
C VAL A 14 -3.47 0.01 -9.61
N VAL A 15 -3.94 -0.55 -8.50
CA VAL A 15 -5.36 -0.67 -8.17
C VAL A 15 -5.71 0.43 -7.17
N ARG A 16 -6.53 1.40 -7.58
CA ARG A 16 -7.05 2.45 -6.69
C ARG A 16 -8.41 2.02 -6.16
N LEU A 17 -8.49 1.80 -4.85
CA LEU A 17 -9.73 1.54 -4.13
C LEU A 17 -10.15 2.84 -3.41
N THR A 18 -11.32 3.36 -3.74
CA THR A 18 -11.82 4.63 -3.16
C THR A 18 -13.04 4.36 -2.30
N LEU A 19 -12.95 4.64 -1.00
CA LEU A 19 -14.10 4.62 -0.08
C LEU A 19 -15.12 5.66 -0.52
N ASN A 20 -16.38 5.26 -0.69
CA ASN A 20 -17.41 6.05 -1.40
C ASN A 20 -18.66 6.28 -0.54
N ALA A 21 -18.46 6.85 0.65
CA ALA A 21 -19.51 7.37 1.53
C ALA A 21 -19.14 8.81 1.95
N ALA A 22 -18.90 9.64 0.94
CA ALA A 22 -18.30 10.97 1.06
C ALA A 22 -19.11 11.95 1.91
N ASP A 23 -20.44 11.83 1.86
CA ASP A 23 -21.40 12.60 2.66
C ASP A 23 -21.20 12.41 4.17
N ARG A 24 -20.61 11.29 4.56
CA ARG A 24 -20.35 10.89 5.95
C ARG A 24 -18.87 10.75 6.28
N TYR A 25 -17.99 11.28 5.44
CA TYR A 25 -16.54 11.17 5.59
C TYR A 25 -16.03 9.71 5.63
N ASN A 26 -16.61 8.83 4.80
CA ASN A 26 -16.13 7.47 4.57
C ASN A 26 -15.92 6.63 5.85
N PRO A 27 -16.95 6.46 6.70
CA PRO A 27 -16.80 5.74 7.96
C PRO A 27 -16.54 4.25 7.71
N LEU A 28 -15.67 3.64 8.51
CA LEU A 28 -15.35 2.20 8.44
C LEU A 28 -16.45 1.33 9.07
N SER A 29 -17.69 1.54 8.61
CA SER A 29 -18.83 0.71 9.00
C SER A 29 -18.63 -0.75 8.60
N ARG A 30 -19.35 -1.68 9.22
CA ARG A 30 -19.31 -3.11 8.86
C ARG A 30 -19.53 -3.35 7.36
N SER A 31 -20.45 -2.63 6.74
CA SER A 31 -20.72 -2.74 5.30
C SER A 31 -19.57 -2.20 4.44
N MET A 32 -18.93 -1.10 4.88
CA MET A 32 -17.74 -0.55 4.21
C MET A 32 -16.55 -1.51 4.32
N ILE A 33 -16.29 -2.03 5.53
CA ILE A 33 -15.23 -3.03 5.77
C ILE A 33 -15.47 -4.27 4.90
N GLY A 34 -16.70 -4.79 4.87
CA GLY A 34 -17.05 -5.93 4.04
C GLY A 34 -16.83 -5.67 2.54
N ALA A 35 -17.22 -4.49 2.05
CA ALA A 35 -16.98 -4.09 0.66
C ALA A 35 -15.46 -3.96 0.35
N LEU A 36 -14.70 -3.37 1.27
CA LEU A 36 -13.24 -3.25 1.13
C LEU A 36 -12.55 -4.60 1.16
N GLN A 37 -12.98 -5.52 2.03
CA GLN A 37 -12.47 -6.89 2.10
C GLN A 37 -12.70 -7.64 0.78
N VAL A 38 -13.89 -7.52 0.19
CA VAL A 38 -14.19 -8.12 -1.12
C VAL A 38 -13.22 -7.61 -2.20
N GLU A 39 -12.96 -6.30 -2.24
CA GLU A 39 -12.00 -5.75 -3.22
C GLU A 39 -10.55 -6.14 -2.92
N LEU A 40 -10.14 -6.19 -1.65
CA LEU A 40 -8.80 -6.64 -1.26
C LEU A 40 -8.57 -8.13 -1.58
N ASP A 41 -9.59 -8.97 -1.41
CA ASP A 41 -9.54 -10.38 -1.82
C ASP A 41 -9.42 -10.50 -3.35
N ARG A 42 -10.18 -9.70 -4.11
CA ARG A 42 -10.04 -9.65 -5.57
C ARG A 42 -8.64 -9.22 -6.01
N VAL A 43 -8.06 -8.22 -5.33
CA VAL A 43 -6.69 -7.78 -5.59
C VAL A 43 -5.68 -8.87 -5.26
N ARG A 44 -5.84 -9.58 -4.14
CA ARG A 44 -4.94 -10.67 -3.73
C ARG A 44 -4.82 -11.73 -4.82
N ASP A 45 -5.95 -12.04 -5.46
CA ASP A 45 -6.06 -13.11 -6.44
C ASP A 45 -5.82 -12.61 -7.89
N ASP A 46 -5.52 -11.31 -8.07
CA ASP A 46 -5.25 -10.67 -9.36
C ASP A 46 -3.73 -10.62 -9.65
N PRO A 47 -3.21 -11.41 -10.60
CA PRO A 47 -1.78 -11.44 -10.91
C PRO A 47 -1.27 -10.14 -11.58
N SER A 48 -2.17 -9.29 -12.07
CA SER A 48 -1.82 -7.99 -12.65
C SER A 48 -1.67 -6.89 -11.60
N ALA A 49 -2.25 -7.08 -10.40
CA ALA A 49 -2.20 -6.10 -9.32
C ALA A 49 -0.82 -6.07 -8.66
N ARG A 50 -0.21 -4.89 -8.63
CA ARG A 50 1.15 -4.65 -8.10
C ARG A 50 1.14 -3.77 -6.86
N VAL A 51 0.29 -2.75 -6.85
CA VAL A 51 0.17 -1.78 -5.77
C VAL A 51 -1.30 -1.45 -5.55
N VAL A 52 -1.72 -1.37 -4.29
CA VAL A 52 -3.03 -0.84 -3.92
C VAL A 52 -2.86 0.57 -3.39
N VAL A 53 -3.61 1.51 -3.97
CA VAL A 53 -3.80 2.85 -3.42
C VAL A 53 -5.17 2.89 -2.78
N LEU A 54 -5.22 3.09 -1.46
CA LEU A 54 -6.46 3.33 -0.75
C LEU A 54 -6.72 4.83 -0.70
N ALA A 55 -7.92 5.26 -1.14
CA ALA A 55 -8.34 6.65 -1.19
C ALA A 55 -9.73 6.82 -0.58
N GLY A 56 -10.13 8.07 -0.27
CA GLY A 56 -11.48 8.42 0.14
C GLY A 56 -12.10 9.42 -0.82
N ALA A 57 -13.37 9.26 -1.16
CA ALA A 57 -14.11 10.20 -1.97
C ALA A 57 -14.51 11.45 -1.14
N GLY A 58 -14.61 12.59 -1.81
CA GLY A 58 -15.06 13.84 -1.21
C GLY A 58 -14.00 14.50 -0.32
N ARG A 59 -14.45 15.04 0.82
CA ARG A 59 -13.67 16.01 1.62
C ARG A 59 -12.71 15.38 2.64
N GLY A 60 -12.71 14.06 2.80
CA GLY A 60 -11.87 13.38 3.78
C GLY A 60 -11.60 11.94 3.40
N PHE A 61 -10.47 11.40 3.88
CA PHE A 61 -10.07 10.03 3.62
C PHE A 61 -11.02 9.02 4.29
N SER A 62 -11.04 9.01 5.62
CA SER A 62 -11.96 8.24 6.45
C SER A 62 -12.03 8.86 7.84
N ALA A 63 -13.23 8.91 8.42
CA ALA A 63 -13.44 9.31 9.81
C ALA A 63 -12.97 8.26 10.84
N GLY A 64 -12.40 7.12 10.38
CA GLY A 64 -11.97 6.05 11.28
C GLY A 64 -13.14 5.36 11.99
N HIS A 65 -12.89 4.84 13.19
CA HIS A 65 -13.87 4.12 14.02
C HIS A 65 -14.22 4.83 15.34
N ASP A 66 -13.58 5.96 15.68
CA ASP A 66 -13.71 6.61 16.99
C ASP A 66 -13.64 8.15 16.94
N LEU A 67 -14.80 8.80 17.03
CA LEU A 67 -14.93 10.25 17.18
C LEU A 67 -14.81 10.69 18.65
N GLY A 68 -14.93 9.77 19.61
CA GLY A 68 -14.87 10.05 21.04
C GLY A 68 -13.46 10.44 21.49
N GLU A 69 -12.44 9.77 20.94
CA GLU A 69 -11.04 10.09 21.20
C GLU A 69 -10.64 11.48 20.68
N MET A 70 -11.13 11.85 19.49
CA MET A 70 -10.95 13.19 18.92
C MET A 70 -11.66 14.26 19.75
N ILE A 71 -12.88 13.97 20.25
CA ILE A 71 -13.63 14.89 21.12
C ILE A 71 -12.89 15.09 22.44
N ALA A 72 -12.30 14.04 23.03
CA ALA A 72 -11.57 14.12 24.30
C ALA A 72 -10.31 15.02 24.24
N HIS A 73 -9.71 15.19 23.05
CA HIS A 73 -8.52 16.02 22.83
C HIS A 73 -8.84 17.33 22.06
N THR A 74 -10.09 17.79 22.15
CA THR A 74 -10.50 19.07 21.55
C THR A 74 -9.77 20.22 22.23
N GLY A 75 -8.99 20.99 21.47
CA GLY A 75 -8.22 22.14 21.96
C GLY A 75 -6.75 21.83 22.31
N ASP A 76 -6.32 20.57 22.20
CA ASP A 76 -4.92 20.17 22.39
C ASP A 76 -4.20 20.10 21.04
N LEU A 77 -3.66 21.25 20.61
CA LEU A 77 -2.94 21.37 19.33
C LEU A 77 -1.67 20.51 19.27
N ALA A 78 -1.01 20.26 20.41
CA ALA A 78 0.22 19.49 20.46
C ALA A 78 -0.05 17.99 20.25
N TRP A 79 -1.09 17.47 20.92
CA TRP A 79 -1.54 16.09 20.70
C TRP A 79 -2.03 15.88 19.26
N GLN A 80 -2.79 16.84 18.72
CA GLN A 80 -3.27 16.79 17.33
C GLN A 80 -2.10 16.79 16.33
N GLN A 81 -1.09 17.64 16.53
CA GLN A 81 0.10 17.67 15.68
C GLN A 81 0.88 16.35 15.73
N ALA A 82 1.11 15.79 16.92
CA ALA A 82 1.82 14.51 17.06
C ALA A 82 1.09 13.37 16.36
N LEU A 83 -0.24 13.28 16.53
CA LEU A 83 -1.07 12.29 15.83
C LEU A 83 -0.92 12.39 14.29
N PHE A 84 -0.91 13.61 13.76
CA PHE A 84 -0.77 13.84 12.32
C PHE A 84 0.66 13.61 11.80
N GLU A 85 1.70 13.87 12.59
CA GLU A 85 3.09 13.57 12.22
C GLU A 85 3.37 12.07 12.23
N GLU A 86 2.85 11.33 13.22
CA GLU A 86 3.03 9.87 13.33
C GLU A 86 2.36 9.10 12.18
N CYS A 87 1.26 9.63 11.64
CA CYS A 87 0.51 8.98 10.55
C CYS A 87 1.09 9.24 9.15
N ASN A 88 2.04 10.17 8.97
CA ASN A 88 2.44 10.67 7.65
C ASN A 88 3.92 10.49 7.34
N ALA A 89 4.25 9.50 6.50
CA ALA A 89 5.61 9.33 5.97
C ALA A 89 6.01 10.45 4.97
N ARG A 90 5.05 11.18 4.40
CA ARG A 90 5.27 12.28 3.44
C ARG A 90 4.06 13.21 3.36
N VAL A 91 4.29 14.52 3.31
CA VAL A 91 3.26 15.57 3.18
C VAL A 91 3.54 16.41 1.93
N VAL A 92 2.52 16.67 1.11
CA VAL A 92 2.58 17.45 -0.14
C VAL A 92 1.38 18.40 -0.26
N GLY A 93 1.43 19.33 -1.22
CA GLY A 93 0.27 20.17 -1.55
C GLY A 93 -0.94 19.34 -2.03
N ALA A 94 -2.16 19.84 -1.80
CA ALA A 94 -3.38 19.14 -2.20
C ALA A 94 -3.48 18.93 -3.72
N ASP A 95 -2.99 19.89 -4.49
CA ASP A 95 -2.87 19.86 -5.95
C ASP A 95 -1.80 18.86 -6.45
N GLU A 96 -0.84 18.52 -5.61
CA GLU A 96 0.23 17.57 -5.93
C GLU A 96 -0.08 16.14 -5.51
N LEU A 97 -1.07 15.94 -4.63
CA LEU A 97 -1.36 14.66 -3.97
C LEU A 97 -1.49 13.50 -4.96
N ASP A 98 -2.38 13.62 -5.96
CA ASP A 98 -2.61 12.53 -6.92
C ASP A 98 -1.37 12.23 -7.75
N THR A 99 -0.62 13.27 -8.15
CA THR A 99 0.63 13.11 -8.91
C THR A 99 1.68 12.37 -8.08
N GLN A 100 1.84 12.73 -6.81
CA GLN A 100 2.84 12.12 -5.92
C GLN A 100 2.47 10.69 -5.53
N VAL A 101 1.19 10.41 -5.28
CA VAL A 101 0.69 9.06 -5.00
C VAL A 101 0.91 8.15 -6.21
N LEU A 102 0.54 8.61 -7.42
CA LEU A 102 0.75 7.83 -8.64
C LEU A 102 2.23 7.63 -8.96
N TRP A 103 3.07 8.65 -8.74
CA TRP A 103 4.52 8.50 -8.89
C TRP A 103 5.08 7.43 -7.96
N LEU A 104 4.71 7.45 -6.68
CA LEU A 104 5.18 6.46 -5.70
C LEU A 104 4.66 5.06 -6.05
N ALA A 105 3.37 4.95 -6.38
CA ALA A 105 2.75 3.68 -6.76
C ALA A 105 3.40 3.08 -8.01
N ARG A 106 3.62 3.88 -9.07
CA ARG A 106 4.32 3.44 -10.29
C ARG A 106 5.77 3.06 -10.02
N THR A 107 6.46 3.82 -9.16
CA THR A 107 7.83 3.50 -8.75
C THR A 107 7.89 2.12 -8.09
N ILE A 108 6.99 1.83 -7.16
CA ILE A 108 6.89 0.51 -6.52
C ILE A 108 6.51 -0.57 -7.55
N ALA A 109 5.49 -0.32 -8.39
CA ALA A 109 5.01 -1.25 -9.40
C ALA A 109 6.09 -1.61 -10.44
N SER A 110 7.03 -0.70 -10.72
CA SER A 110 8.14 -0.93 -11.65
C SER A 110 9.16 -1.97 -11.18
N HIS A 111 9.18 -2.29 -9.87
CA HIS A 111 10.08 -3.29 -9.29
C HIS A 111 9.54 -4.72 -9.48
N SER A 112 10.33 -5.74 -9.13
CA SER A 112 9.89 -7.14 -9.22
C SER A 112 8.75 -7.43 -8.23
N ALA A 113 7.65 -8.00 -8.72
CA ALA A 113 6.52 -8.39 -7.88
C ALA A 113 6.92 -9.41 -6.83
N GLY A 114 7.64 -10.46 -7.27
CA GLY A 114 8.06 -11.56 -6.43
C GLY A 114 9.01 -11.11 -5.33
N VAL A 115 10.01 -10.32 -5.68
CA VAL A 115 11.00 -9.81 -4.71
C VAL A 115 10.34 -8.87 -3.70
N LEU A 116 9.48 -7.94 -4.13
CA LEU A 116 8.78 -7.05 -3.21
C LEU A 116 7.80 -7.78 -2.30
N ALA A 117 7.03 -8.74 -2.82
CA ALA A 117 6.11 -9.54 -2.01
C ALA A 117 6.87 -10.38 -0.97
N ASN A 118 7.98 -10.99 -1.37
CA ASN A 118 8.83 -11.77 -0.47
C ASN A 118 9.50 -10.88 0.59
N GLY A 119 10.02 -9.72 0.19
CA GLY A 119 10.59 -8.71 1.09
C GLY A 119 9.58 -8.20 2.11
N LYS A 120 8.38 -7.78 1.66
CA LYS A 120 7.28 -7.33 2.54
C LYS A 120 6.91 -8.41 3.56
N ARG A 121 6.70 -9.65 3.11
CA ARG A 121 6.38 -10.77 4.01
C ARG A 121 7.49 -11.00 5.02
N THR A 122 8.75 -11.01 4.57
CA THR A 122 9.92 -11.23 5.43
C THR A 122 10.02 -10.12 6.48
N PHE A 123 9.85 -8.86 6.08
CA PHE A 123 9.87 -7.69 6.97
C PHE A 123 8.84 -7.83 8.11
N TYR A 124 7.56 -8.07 7.79
CA TYR A 124 6.53 -8.21 8.80
C TYR A 124 6.67 -9.48 9.64
N THR A 125 7.25 -10.55 9.11
CA THR A 125 7.50 -11.79 9.88
C THR A 125 8.60 -11.59 10.92
N GLN A 126 9.63 -10.79 10.61
CA GLN A 126 10.79 -10.59 11.48
C GLN A 126 10.66 -9.38 12.43
N ALA A 127 9.75 -8.45 12.18
CA ALA A 127 9.65 -7.16 12.87
C ALA A 127 9.62 -7.28 14.41
N ASP A 128 8.88 -8.26 14.92
CA ASP A 128 8.70 -8.46 16.36
C ASP A 128 9.58 -9.60 16.93
N GLN A 129 10.54 -10.11 16.16
CA GLN A 129 11.42 -11.21 16.59
C GLN A 129 12.65 -10.68 17.33
N PRO A 130 13.22 -11.45 18.28
CA PRO A 130 14.53 -11.15 18.82
C PRO A 130 15.58 -11.09 17.70
N VAL A 131 16.53 -10.14 17.79
CA VAL A 131 17.50 -9.83 16.72
C VAL A 131 18.16 -11.08 16.11
N ALA A 132 18.61 -12.02 16.93
CA ALA A 132 19.25 -13.25 16.44
C ALA A 132 18.31 -14.12 15.59
N GLN A 133 17.02 -14.17 15.92
CA GLN A 133 16.01 -14.87 15.13
C GLN A 133 15.60 -14.06 13.89
N ALA A 134 15.48 -12.74 14.02
CA ALA A 134 15.18 -11.85 12.91
C ALA A 134 16.19 -12.00 11.77
N TYR A 135 17.50 -12.07 12.08
CA TYR A 135 18.55 -12.32 11.07
C TYR A 135 18.40 -13.67 10.36
N ARG A 136 18.01 -14.74 11.08
CA ARG A 136 17.76 -16.05 10.44
C ARG A 136 16.57 -15.98 9.48
N THR A 137 15.49 -15.33 9.89
CA THR A 137 14.29 -15.12 9.06
C THR A 137 14.62 -14.26 7.84
N ALA A 138 15.39 -13.19 8.02
CA ALA A 138 15.82 -12.31 6.94
C ALA A 138 16.71 -13.04 5.93
N ALA A 139 17.70 -13.81 6.39
CA ALA A 139 18.56 -14.62 5.52
C ALA A 139 17.75 -15.63 4.68
N ALA A 140 16.79 -16.32 5.30
CA ALA A 140 15.89 -17.21 4.57
C ALA A 140 14.99 -16.46 3.56
N GLY A 141 14.65 -15.20 3.83
CA GLY A 141 14.01 -14.30 2.86
C GLY A 141 14.89 -14.02 1.66
N MET A 142 16.13 -13.60 1.89
CA MET A 142 17.09 -13.31 0.83
C MET A 142 17.41 -14.53 -0.04
N ILE A 143 17.54 -15.72 0.56
CA ILE A 143 17.75 -16.97 -0.18
C ILE A 143 16.56 -17.28 -1.11
N ARG A 144 15.32 -17.01 -0.68
CA ARG A 144 14.13 -17.15 -1.53
C ARG A 144 14.17 -16.17 -2.70
N ASP A 145 14.63 -14.94 -2.50
CA ASP A 145 14.76 -13.96 -3.58
C ASP A 145 15.77 -14.41 -4.65
N LEU A 146 16.86 -15.07 -4.27
CA LEU A 146 17.81 -15.64 -5.24
C LEU A 146 17.19 -16.69 -6.17
N SER A 147 16.08 -17.32 -5.75
CA SER A 147 15.33 -18.26 -6.58
C SER A 147 14.27 -17.59 -7.46
N CYS A 148 14.08 -16.27 -7.35
CA CYS A 148 13.14 -15.52 -8.18
C CYS A 148 13.73 -15.27 -9.58
N PRO A 149 13.01 -15.60 -10.67
CA PRO A 149 13.49 -15.33 -12.04
C PRO A 149 13.84 -13.84 -12.29
N ASP A 150 13.06 -12.92 -11.72
CA ASP A 150 13.31 -11.48 -11.83
C ASP A 150 14.61 -11.06 -11.12
N ALA A 151 15.02 -11.76 -10.05
CA ALA A 151 16.28 -11.48 -9.36
C ALA A 151 17.47 -11.96 -10.21
N ALA A 152 17.36 -13.14 -10.82
CA ALA A 152 18.36 -13.65 -11.75
C ALA A 152 18.52 -12.71 -12.97
N GLU A 153 17.41 -12.27 -13.57
CA GLU A 153 17.42 -11.30 -14.66
C GLU A 153 17.98 -9.94 -14.21
N GLY A 154 17.65 -9.48 -13.00
CA GLY A 154 18.20 -8.25 -12.44
C GLY A 154 19.73 -8.29 -12.32
N MET A 155 20.28 -9.41 -11.83
CA MET A 155 21.72 -9.62 -11.74
C MET A 155 22.36 -9.71 -13.13
N ALA A 156 21.77 -10.43 -14.06
CA ALA A 156 22.26 -10.54 -15.44
C ALA A 156 22.27 -9.18 -16.14
N ALA A 157 21.16 -8.44 -16.08
CA ALA A 157 21.03 -7.12 -16.68
C ALA A 157 22.04 -6.11 -16.11
N PHE A 158 22.32 -6.18 -14.81
CA PHE A 158 23.35 -5.37 -14.18
C PHE A 158 24.76 -5.67 -14.73
N LEU A 159 25.12 -6.95 -14.83
CA LEU A 159 26.40 -7.37 -15.41
C LEU A 159 26.54 -6.95 -16.88
N ASP A 160 25.45 -7.05 -17.63
CA ASP A 160 25.36 -6.67 -19.05
C ASP A 160 25.19 -5.15 -19.27
N LYS A 161 25.05 -4.35 -18.20
CA LYS A 161 24.78 -2.89 -18.24
C LYS A 161 23.56 -2.51 -19.10
N ARG A 162 22.50 -3.32 -19.04
CA ARG A 162 21.23 -3.10 -19.75
C ARG A 162 20.08 -2.94 -18.77
N ALA A 163 18.95 -2.44 -19.25
CA ALA A 163 17.72 -2.47 -18.46
C ALA A 163 17.24 -3.93 -18.27
N PRO A 164 16.72 -4.29 -17.08
CA PRO A 164 16.18 -5.62 -16.83
C PRO A 164 14.84 -5.83 -17.55
N GLN A 165 14.65 -6.98 -18.17
CA GLN A 165 13.43 -7.41 -18.84
C GLN A 165 12.64 -8.33 -17.91
N ARG A 166 11.81 -7.73 -17.03
CA ARG A 166 11.10 -8.50 -16.01
C ARG A 166 9.79 -9.08 -16.57
N PRO A 167 9.54 -10.39 -16.45
CA PRO A 167 8.24 -11.00 -16.70
C PRO A 167 7.08 -10.33 -15.96
N SER A 168 7.35 -9.78 -14.76
CA SER A 168 6.36 -9.08 -13.95
C SER A 168 6.18 -7.61 -14.29
N ALA A 169 6.98 -7.02 -15.18
CA ALA A 169 6.85 -5.61 -15.54
C ALA A 169 5.50 -5.34 -16.23
N VAL A 170 4.71 -4.44 -15.63
CA VAL A 170 3.59 -3.82 -16.31
C VAL A 170 4.17 -3.03 -17.48
N ARG A 171 3.70 -3.33 -18.70
CA ARG A 171 4.04 -2.57 -19.90
C ARG A 171 3.27 -1.27 -19.95
#